data_AF-A0A0N8T1R1-F1
#
_entry.id   AF-A0A0N8T1R1-F1
#
_cell.length_a   1.000
_cell.length_b   1.000
_cell.length_c   1.000
_cell.angle_alpha   90.00
_cell.angle_beta   90.00
_cell.angle_gamma   90.00
#
_symmetry.space_group_name_H-M   'P 1'
#
loop_
_entity.id
_entity.type
_entity.pdbx_description
1 polymer ?
#
loop_
_entity_poly.entity_id
_entity_poly.type
_entity_poly.pdbx_seq_one_letter_code
_entity_poly.pdbx_strand_id
1 'polypeptide(L)' 'MPDVDASLLREAYKAYRSAAHRQALQKQAGVVGGDQFHAQRREVMRIWAQMGLS' A
#
# COMPACT_ATOMS: atom_id res chain seq x y z
N MET A 1 -10.30 5.69 -13.98
CA MET A 1 -9.40 4.59 -13.56
C MET A 1 -10.15 3.28 -13.73
N PRO A 2 -9.55 2.25 -14.33
CA PRO A 2 -10.18 0.92 -14.43
C PRO A 2 -10.61 0.39 -13.05
N ASP A 3 -11.74 -0.33 -12.98
CA ASP A 3 -12.30 -0.87 -11.72
C ASP A 3 -11.30 -1.80 -10.99
N VAL A 4 -10.51 -2.55 -11.76
CA VAL A 4 -9.44 -3.41 -11.24
C VAL A 4 -8.37 -2.61 -10.50
N ASP A 5 -7.94 -1.47 -11.04
CA ASP A 5 -6.94 -0.62 -10.40
C ASP A 5 -7.49 0.03 -9.12
N ALA A 6 -8.78 0.40 -9.12
CA ALA A 6 -9.46 0.92 -7.92
C ALA A 6 -9.51 -0.10 -6.80
N SER A 7 -9.85 -1.34 -7.15
CA SER A 7 -9.82 -2.45 -6.19
C SER A 7 -8.41 -2.74 -5.68
N LEU A 8 -7.40 -2.74 -6.55
CA LEU A 8 -6.00 -2.95 -6.15
C LEU A 8 -5.52 -1.88 -5.16
N LEU A 9 -5.77 -0.59 -5.45
CA LEU A 9 -5.41 0.51 -4.55
C LEU A 9 -6.13 0.41 -3.20
N ARG A 10 -7.41 0.05 -3.20
CA ARG A 10 -8.21 -0.12 -1.97
C ARG A 10 -7.66 -1.25 -1.11
N GLU A 11 -7.34 -2.40 -1.69
CA GLU A 11 -6.79 -3.53 -0.93
C GLU A 11 -5.36 -3.25 -0.45
N ALA A 12 -4.54 -2.56 -1.25
CA ALA A 12 -3.24 -2.06 -0.80
C ALA A 12 -3.39 -1.12 0.41
N TYR A 13 -4.30 -0.14 0.33
CA TYR A 13 -4.58 0.78 1.44
C TYR A 13 -4.98 0.04 2.73
N LYS A 14 -5.94 -0.89 2.64
CA LYS A 14 -6.37 -1.69 3.79
C LYS A 14 -5.22 -2.47 4.43
N ALA A 15 -4.37 -3.09 3.60
CA ALA A 15 -3.23 -3.86 4.08
C ALA A 15 -2.24 -2.99 4.88
N TYR A 16 -1.87 -1.83 4.32
CA TYR A 16 -0.99 -0.86 5.00
C TYR A 16 -1.61 -0.33 6.28
N ARG A 17 -2.89 0.07 6.23
CA ARG A 17 -3.60 0.62 7.38
C ARG A 17 -3.69 -0.40 8.51
N SER A 18 -3.97 -1.65 8.18
CA SER A 18 -4.01 -2.77 9.14
C SER A 18 -2.65 -3.01 9.81
N ALA A 19 -1.56 -2.97 9.05
CA ALA A 19 -0.21 -3.14 9.60
C ALA A 19 0.20 -1.99 10.52
N ALA A 20 0.00 -0.73 10.09
CA ALA A 20 0.27 0.44 10.92
C ALA A 20 -0.56 0.41 12.21
N HIS A 21 -1.83 -0.01 12.15
CA HIS A 21 -2.66 -0.18 13.34
C HIS A 21 -2.11 -1.25 14.29
N ARG A 22 -1.68 -2.42 13.78
CA ARG A 22 -1.04 -3.45 14.62
C ARG A 22 0.24 -2.96 15.28
N GLN A 23 1.09 -2.24 14.54
CA GLN A 23 2.32 -1.66 15.07
C GLN A 23 2.02 -0.66 16.20
N ALA A 24 1.04 0.22 16.01
CA ALA A 24 0.62 1.18 17.03
C ALA A 24 0.15 0.48 18.31
N LEU A 25 -0.65 -0.59 18.19
CA LEU A 25 -1.09 -1.39 19.34
C LEU A 25 0.10 -2.06 20.08
N GLN A 26 1.17 -2.36 19.35
CA GLN A 26 2.40 -2.94 19.90
C GLN A 26 3.42 -1.89 20.37
N LYS A 27 3.06 -0.59 20.35
CA LYS A 27 3.97 0.55 20.63
C LYS A 27 5.23 0.55 19.75
N GLN A 28 5.14 -0.02 18.56
CA GLN A 28 6.19 -0.01 17.55
C GLN A 28 6.05 1.22 16.68
N ALA A 29 7.15 1.61 16.02
CA ALA A 29 7.10 2.64 14.99
C ALA A 29 6.14 2.21 13.87
N GLY A 30 5.30 3.12 13.40
CA GLY A 30 4.38 2.91 12.26
C GLY A 30 5.09 2.86 10.90
N VAL A 31 6.32 2.34 10.88
CA VAL A 31 7.14 2.19 9.68
C VAL A 31 7.14 0.73 9.31
N VAL A 32 6.74 0.45 8.08
CA VAL A 32 6.82 -0.90 7.52
C VAL A 32 8.14 -1.06 6.78
N GLY A 33 8.82 -2.18 6.99
CA GLY A 33 10.07 -2.51 6.28
C GLY A 33 9.90 -2.46 4.76
N GLY A 34 10.97 -2.10 4.04
CA GLY A 34 10.96 -2.02 2.58
C GLY A 34 10.74 -3.38 1.90
N ASP A 35 11.04 -4.45 2.62
CA ASP A 35 10.81 -5.86 2.30
C ASP A 35 9.34 -6.29 2.42
N GLN A 36 8.55 -5.52 3.17
CA GLN A 36 7.12 -5.77 3.34
C GLN A 36 6.30 -5.08 2.25
N PHE A 37 5.18 -5.72 1.90
CA PHE A 37 4.21 -5.23 0.92
C PHE A 37 4.77 -4.99 -0.48
N HIS A 38 5.82 -5.73 -0.89
CA HIS A 38 6.42 -5.58 -2.21
C HIS A 38 5.42 -5.68 -3.38
N ALA A 39 4.50 -6.64 -3.33
CA ALA A 39 3.49 -6.79 -4.38
C ALA A 39 2.59 -5.56 -4.48
N GLN A 40 2.08 -5.09 -3.34
CA GLN A 40 1.25 -3.89 -3.26
C GLN A 40 2.02 -2.64 -3.72
N ARG A 41 3.30 -2.50 -3.33
CA ARG A 41 4.16 -1.38 -3.78
C ARG A 41 4.32 -1.38 -5.29
N ARG A 42 4.58 -2.55 -5.90
CA ARG A 42 4.71 -2.65 -7.36
C ARG A 42 3.43 -2.22 -8.06
N GLU A 43 2.27 -2.69 -7.61
CA GLU A 43 1.00 -2.31 -8.23
C GLU A 43 0.67 -0.83 -8.05
N VAL A 44 0.88 -0.28 -6.86
CA VAL A 44 0.70 1.16 -6.61
C VAL A 44 1.60 1.98 -7.52
N MET A 45 2.89 1.63 -7.64
CA MET A 45 3.82 2.34 -8.52
C MET A 45 3.46 2.20 -10.00
N ARG A 46 2.98 1.03 -10.44
CA ARG A 46 2.48 0.84 -11.81
C ARG A 46 1.31 1.79 -12.10
N ILE A 47 0.33 1.86 -11.20
CA ILE A 47 -0.86 2.72 -11.36
C ILE A 47 -0.46 4.20 -11.29
N TRP A 48 0.45 4.56 -10.38
CA TRP A 48 0.99 5.92 -10.25
C TRP A 48 1.69 6.41 -11.53
N ALA A 49 2.52 5.56 -12.15
CA ALA A 49 3.18 5.84 -13.41
C ALA A 49 2.17 5.97 -14.58
N GLN A 50 1.14 5.12 -14.62
CA GLN A 50 0.06 5.21 -15.62
C GLN A 50 -0.74 6.52 -15.53
N MET A 51 -0.76 7.15 -14.36
CA MET A 51 -1.38 8.47 -14.16
C MET A 51 -0.44 9.64 -14.48
N GLY A 52 0.84 9.38 -14.80
CA GLY A 52 1.84 10.42 -15.08
C GLY A 52 2.27 11.20 -13.83
N LEU A 53 2.19 10.61 -12.64
CA LEU A 53 2.47 11.28 -11.37
C LEU A 53 3.94 11.13 -10.89
N SER A 54 4.84 10.65 -11.75
CA SER A 54 6.26 10.41 -11.44
C SER A 54 7.12 11.65 -11.51
#